data_AF-A0A1G0Y0R5-F1
#
_entry.id   AF-A0A1G0Y0R5-F1
#
_cell.length_a   1.000
_cell.length_b   1.000
_cell.length_c   1.000
_cell.angle_alpha   90.00
_cell.angle_beta   90.00
_cell.angle_gamma   90.00
#
_symmetry.space_group_name_H-M   'P 1'
#
loop_
_entity.id
_entity.type
_entity.pdbx_description
1 polymer ?
#
loop_
_entity_poly.entity_id
_entity_poly.type
_entity_poly.pdbx_seq_one_letter_code
_entity_poly.pdbx_strand_id
1 'polypeptide(L)'
;MRVYTVRRNCPNTDEEFQAYVDLLQDIGIDITRVPRTPEPGTTNRWLYVWKNRQLAEKFAIELGKRLRSSSWAVHEFEIQGDSFPDETIGPLAPLTIISSSTDDDTSFRLDPKSIERISTHYPNAKLGGFKIMENLHVSAEVLQDFESCHGPIWNQVVIFLTGLSREEIKRLGGVRIIDDAGRVLYKSLQPDSSLPAEE
;
A
#
# COMPACT_ATOMS: atom_id res chain seq x y z
N MET A 1 16.32 16.62 9.88
CA MET A 1 17.25 15.54 10.27
C MET A 1 17.66 14.70 9.04
N ARG A 2 18.92 14.27 8.95
CA ARG A 2 19.41 13.40 7.86
C ARG A 2 19.01 11.95 8.10
N VAL A 3 18.45 11.33 7.07
CA VAL A 3 18.03 9.92 7.07
C VAL A 3 18.46 9.23 5.78
N TYR A 4 18.32 7.91 5.75
CA TYR A 4 18.81 7.10 4.65
C TYR A 4 17.76 6.08 4.22
N THR A 5 17.73 5.74 2.93
CA THR A 5 16.98 4.58 2.44
C THR A 5 17.86 3.77 1.49
N VAL A 6 17.51 2.51 1.27
CA VAL A 6 18.23 1.61 0.35
C VAL A 6 17.37 1.40 -0.86
N ARG A 7 17.86 1.83 -2.03
CA ARG A 7 17.12 1.77 -3.29
C ARG A 7 18.04 1.56 -4.48
N ARG A 8 17.45 1.24 -5.63
CA ARG A 8 18.10 1.27 -6.94
C ARG A 8 17.77 2.58 -7.66
N ASN A 9 18.51 2.87 -8.74
CA ASN A 9 18.20 3.99 -9.64
C ASN A 9 17.04 3.68 -10.61
N CYS A 10 16.57 2.44 -10.66
CA CYS A 10 15.40 2.01 -11.40
C CYS A 10 14.35 1.43 -10.45
N PRO A 11 13.06 1.43 -10.82
CA PRO A 11 12.03 0.73 -10.05
C PRO A 11 12.40 -0.74 -9.86
N ASN A 12 12.16 -1.27 -8.66
CA ASN A 12 12.38 -2.67 -8.35
C ASN A 12 11.35 -3.54 -9.09
N THR A 13 11.68 -4.80 -9.37
CA THR A 13 10.67 -5.79 -9.72
C THR A 13 9.88 -6.23 -8.48
N ASP A 14 8.75 -6.93 -8.64
CA ASP A 14 8.01 -7.49 -7.49
C ASP A 14 8.89 -8.48 -6.70
N GLU A 15 9.69 -9.30 -7.39
CA GLU A 15 10.60 -10.27 -6.78
C GLU A 15 11.71 -9.59 -5.96
N GLU A 16 12.30 -8.53 -6.51
CA GLU A 16 13.34 -7.74 -5.84
C GLU A 16 12.79 -7.02 -4.60
N PHE A 17 11.57 -6.47 -4.71
CA PHE A 17 10.91 -5.85 -3.57
C PHE A 17 10.55 -6.88 -2.50
N GLN A 18 10.10 -8.08 -2.87
CA GLN A 18 9.84 -9.14 -1.90
C GLN A 18 11.13 -9.56 -1.18
N ALA A 19 12.24 -9.74 -1.90
CA ALA A 19 13.52 -10.07 -1.28
C ALA A 19 14.04 -8.96 -0.34
N TYR A 20 13.75 -7.69 -0.66
CA TYR A 20 14.01 -6.56 0.23
C TYR A 20 13.21 -6.68 1.54
N VAL A 21 11.90 -6.97 1.44
CA VAL A 21 11.03 -7.12 2.62
C VAL A 21 11.44 -8.32 3.47
N ASP A 22 11.74 -9.46 2.84
CA ASP A 22 12.21 -10.66 3.53
C ASP A 22 13.49 -10.38 4.32
N LEU A 23 14.45 -9.68 3.72
CA LEU A 23 15.70 -9.34 4.41
C LEU A 23 15.48 -8.40 5.59
N LEU A 24 14.50 -7.48 5.52
CA LEU A 24 14.13 -6.65 6.67
C LEU A 24 13.55 -7.51 7.80
N GLN A 25 12.67 -8.46 7.47
CA GLN A 25 12.11 -9.39 8.44
C GLN A 25 13.20 -10.26 9.09
N ASP A 26 14.17 -10.74 8.31
CA ASP A 26 15.31 -11.54 8.79
C ASP A 26 16.14 -10.80 9.86
N ILE A 27 16.20 -9.46 9.79
CA ILE A 27 16.89 -8.62 10.78
C ILE A 27 15.95 -8.03 11.84
N GLY A 28 14.72 -8.54 11.94
CA GLY A 28 13.72 -8.15 12.95
C GLY A 28 13.02 -6.82 12.67
N ILE A 29 13.09 -6.30 11.44
CA ILE A 29 12.42 -5.08 11.03
C ILE A 29 11.14 -5.44 10.29
N ASP A 30 10.02 -5.24 10.96
CA ASP A 30 8.72 -5.29 10.32
C ASP A 30 8.48 -3.97 9.57
N ILE A 31 8.66 -4.01 8.24
CA ILE A 31 8.50 -2.86 7.34
C ILE A 31 7.15 -2.17 7.55
N THR A 32 6.14 -2.88 8.04
CA THR A 32 4.79 -2.35 8.19
C THR A 32 4.61 -1.43 9.39
N ARG A 33 5.54 -1.48 10.36
CA ARG A 33 5.46 -0.79 11.66
C ARG A 33 6.55 0.25 11.85
N VAL A 34 7.29 0.55 10.79
CA VAL A 34 8.45 1.42 10.82
C VAL A 34 8.33 2.60 9.86
N PRO A 35 9.15 3.66 10.06
CA PRO A 35 9.22 4.79 9.15
C PRO A 35 9.63 4.38 7.73
N ARG A 36 8.94 4.95 6.74
CA ARG A 36 9.02 4.57 5.34
C ARG A 36 8.98 5.79 4.41
N THR A 37 9.50 5.61 3.21
CA THR A 37 9.51 6.60 2.12
C THR A 37 9.06 5.94 0.82
N PRO A 38 8.36 6.65 -0.09
CA PRO A 38 7.90 6.03 -1.33
C PRO A 38 9.09 5.56 -2.18
N GLU A 39 8.95 4.39 -2.79
CA GLU A 39 9.90 3.91 -3.79
C GLU A 39 9.72 4.73 -5.08
N PRO A 40 10.78 5.43 -5.56
CA PRO A 40 10.68 6.25 -6.76
C PRO A 40 10.20 5.47 -7.98
N GLY A 41 9.34 6.10 -8.78
CA GLY A 41 8.78 5.48 -9.98
C GLY A 41 7.72 4.41 -9.68
N THR A 42 7.33 4.24 -8.42
CA THR A 42 6.21 3.40 -8.02
C THR A 42 5.18 4.23 -7.24
N THR A 43 3.93 3.79 -7.25
CA THR A 43 2.84 4.48 -6.54
C THR A 43 2.41 3.76 -5.25
N ASN A 44 3.03 2.62 -4.95
CA ASN A 44 2.46 1.65 -4.01
C ASN A 44 3.51 0.87 -3.21
N ARG A 45 4.79 1.19 -3.35
CA ARG A 45 5.85 0.54 -2.59
C ARG A 45 6.59 1.55 -1.78
N TRP A 46 7.03 1.08 -0.62
CA TRP A 46 7.57 1.91 0.42
C TRP A 46 8.83 1.24 0.96
N LEU A 47 9.88 2.02 1.05
CA LEU A 47 11.19 1.59 1.48
C LEU A 47 11.41 2.03 2.93
N TYR A 48 12.08 1.20 3.70
CA TYR A 48 12.41 1.52 5.08
C TYR A 48 13.37 2.72 5.16
N VAL A 49 13.14 3.59 6.14
CA VAL A 49 13.96 4.76 6.44
C VAL A 49 14.85 4.48 7.63
N TRP A 50 16.14 4.46 7.37
CA TRP A 50 17.20 4.22 8.33
C TRP A 50 17.66 5.53 8.99
N LYS A 51 17.90 5.48 10.30
CA LYS A 51 18.55 6.58 11.05
C LYS A 51 20.08 6.56 10.90
N ASN A 52 20.64 5.37 10.66
CA ASN A 52 22.07 5.14 10.66
C ASN A 52 22.53 4.68 9.26
N ARG A 53 23.40 5.48 8.64
CA ARG A 53 23.98 5.21 7.33
C ARG A 53 24.69 3.87 7.26
N GLN A 54 25.49 3.53 8.28
CA GLN A 54 26.28 2.29 8.29
C GLN A 54 25.38 1.04 8.32
N LEU A 55 24.22 1.11 8.98
CA LEU A 55 23.25 0.03 8.96
C LEU A 55 22.57 -0.09 7.59
N ALA A 56 22.23 1.04 6.97
CA ALA A 56 21.69 1.06 5.60
C ALA A 56 22.71 0.50 4.60
N GLU A 57 24.01 0.82 4.73
CA GLU A 57 25.08 0.32 3.87
C GLU A 57 25.26 -1.20 4.03
N LYS A 58 25.27 -1.70 5.27
CA LYS A 58 25.29 -3.15 5.54
C LYS A 58 24.09 -3.86 4.91
N PHE A 59 22.90 -3.30 5.06
CA PHE A 59 21.69 -3.85 4.44
C PHE A 59 21.78 -3.86 2.91
N ALA A 60 22.25 -2.78 2.29
CA ALA A 60 22.43 -2.70 0.83
C ALA A 60 23.43 -3.76 0.32
N ILE A 61 24.52 -4.00 1.06
CA ILE A 61 25.51 -5.03 0.74
C ILE A 61 24.88 -6.43 0.82
N GLU A 62 24.17 -6.75 1.91
CA GLU A 62 23.55 -8.06 2.07
C GLU A 62 22.44 -8.32 1.04
N LEU A 63 21.61 -7.30 0.77
CA LEU A 63 20.59 -7.38 -0.27
C LEU A 63 21.22 -7.59 -1.66
N GLY A 64 22.31 -6.88 -1.95
CA GLY A 64 23.05 -7.04 -3.19
C GLY A 64 23.67 -8.44 -3.35
N LYS A 65 24.15 -9.05 -2.27
CA LYS A 65 24.60 -10.46 -2.28
C LYS A 65 23.44 -11.41 -2.57
N ARG A 66 22.30 -11.25 -1.89
CA ARG A 66 21.10 -12.10 -2.04
C ARG A 66 20.56 -12.07 -3.47
N LEU A 67 20.50 -10.90 -4.08
CA LEU A 67 19.99 -10.69 -5.43
C LEU A 67 21.07 -10.75 -6.53
N ARG A 68 22.33 -11.02 -6.15
CA ARG A 68 23.50 -10.99 -7.05
C ARG A 68 23.58 -9.70 -7.88
N SER A 69 23.27 -8.57 -7.25
CA SER A 69 23.16 -7.25 -7.89
C SER A 69 23.85 -6.17 -7.08
N SER A 70 24.78 -5.45 -7.69
CA SER A 70 25.51 -4.32 -7.05
C SER A 70 24.80 -2.97 -7.20
N SER A 71 23.59 -2.96 -7.77
CA SER A 71 22.86 -1.73 -8.06
C SER A 71 22.06 -1.15 -6.89
N TRP A 72 22.08 -1.82 -5.74
CA TRP A 72 21.48 -1.34 -4.49
C TRP A 72 22.41 -0.37 -3.78
N ALA A 73 21.95 0.85 -3.56
CA ALA A 73 22.75 1.90 -2.95
C ALA A 73 21.97 2.62 -1.83
N VAL A 74 22.72 3.22 -0.91
CA VAL A 74 22.16 4.08 0.13
C VAL A 74 21.90 5.45 -0.47
N HIS A 75 20.68 5.93 -0.31
CA HIS A 75 20.28 7.27 -0.69
C HIS A 75 19.98 8.10 0.56
N GLU A 76 20.62 9.26 0.64
CA GLU A 76 20.48 10.22 1.74
C GLU A 76 19.42 11.26 1.38
N PHE A 77 18.61 11.68 2.36
CA PHE A 77 17.67 12.77 2.22
C PHE A 77 17.36 13.41 3.59
N GLU A 78 16.79 14.61 3.56
CA GLU A 78 16.41 15.35 4.76
C GLU A 78 14.91 15.28 5.00
N ILE A 79 14.52 14.99 6.24
CA ILE A 79 13.13 15.14 6.71
C ILE A 79 13.02 16.48 7.45
N GLN A 80 11.98 17.25 7.14
CA GLN A 80 11.64 18.47 7.88
C GLN A 80 11.05 18.10 9.26
N GLY A 81 11.62 18.66 10.32
CA GLY A 81 11.24 18.40 11.72
C GLY A 81 12.33 17.73 12.56
N ASP A 82 12.19 17.86 13.89
CA ASP A 82 13.14 17.37 14.90
C ASP A 82 12.86 15.94 15.37
N SER A 83 11.71 15.38 14.96
CA SER A 83 11.27 14.03 15.28
C SER A 83 11.27 13.18 14.02
N PHE A 84 11.53 11.87 14.13
CA PHE A 84 11.00 10.95 13.11
C PHE A 84 9.49 11.14 13.15
N PRO A 85 8.84 11.63 12.08
CA PRO A 85 7.39 11.76 12.13
C PRO A 85 6.83 10.35 12.30
N ASP A 86 6.11 10.12 13.40
CA ASP A 86 5.28 8.92 13.58
C ASP A 86 4.29 8.76 12.39
N GLU A 87 4.07 9.85 11.64
CA GLU A 87 3.29 9.95 10.42
C GLU A 87 4.03 9.52 9.13
N THR A 88 5.32 9.16 9.16
CA THR A 88 6.03 8.54 8.01
C THR A 88 5.89 7.02 7.96
N ILE A 89 4.92 6.44 8.68
CA ILE A 89 4.40 5.11 8.35
C ILE A 89 3.57 5.28 7.07
N GLY A 90 4.24 5.62 5.96
CA GLY A 90 3.59 5.80 4.68
C GLY A 90 2.85 4.53 4.26
N PRO A 91 1.95 4.57 3.28
CA PRO A 91 1.08 3.45 3.00
C PRO A 91 1.75 2.09 2.77
N LEU A 92 1.11 0.98 3.11
CA LEU A 92 1.73 -0.37 2.99
C LEU A 92 1.76 -0.85 1.53
N ALA A 93 0.60 -0.81 0.90
CA ALA A 93 0.30 -0.96 -0.53
C ALA A 93 -1.24 -0.95 -0.64
N PRO A 94 -1.84 -0.45 -1.73
CA PRO A 94 -3.28 -0.36 -1.87
C PRO A 94 -3.94 -1.71 -1.64
N LEU A 95 -5.06 -1.67 -0.92
CA LEU A 95 -5.96 -2.80 -0.85
C LEU A 95 -6.42 -3.16 -2.26
N THR A 96 -6.45 -4.46 -2.56
CA THR A 96 -6.91 -4.97 -3.84
C THR A 96 -8.29 -5.57 -3.66
N ILE A 97 -9.24 -5.08 -4.44
CA ILE A 97 -10.59 -5.62 -4.56
C ILE A 97 -10.73 -6.18 -5.98
N ILE A 98 -11.17 -7.43 -6.08
CA ILE A 98 -11.47 -8.11 -7.34
C ILE A 98 -12.96 -7.92 -7.62
N SER A 99 -13.28 -7.41 -8.80
CA SER A 99 -14.64 -7.20 -9.30
C SER A 99 -14.92 -8.22 -10.40
N SER A 100 -15.90 -9.08 -10.16
CA SER A 100 -16.39 -10.05 -11.14
C SER A 100 -17.81 -9.66 -11.49
N SER A 101 -18.05 -9.31 -12.76
CA SER A 101 -19.38 -8.91 -13.24
C SER A 101 -19.96 -9.99 -14.15
N THR A 102 -21.24 -10.29 -13.96
CA THR A 102 -22.07 -11.02 -14.91
C THR A 102 -23.14 -10.07 -15.49
N ASP A 103 -24.01 -10.56 -16.36
CA ASP A 103 -25.09 -9.75 -16.94
C ASP A 103 -26.08 -9.23 -15.88
N ASP A 104 -26.25 -9.95 -14.77
CA ASP A 104 -27.26 -9.65 -13.75
C ASP A 104 -26.67 -9.14 -12.42
N ASP A 105 -25.39 -9.40 -12.15
CA ASP A 105 -24.76 -9.07 -10.88
C ASP A 105 -23.31 -8.61 -11.00
N THR A 106 -22.84 -7.95 -9.95
CA THR A 106 -21.41 -7.68 -9.75
C THR A 106 -21.02 -8.09 -8.34
N SER A 107 -19.97 -8.90 -8.28
CA SER A 107 -19.38 -9.43 -7.06
C SER A 107 -18.05 -8.74 -6.80
N PHE A 108 -17.86 -8.22 -5.60
CA PHE A 108 -16.61 -7.62 -5.15
C PHE A 108 -16.00 -8.47 -4.05
N ARG A 109 -14.71 -8.78 -4.16
CA ARG A 109 -13.99 -9.59 -3.18
C ARG A 109 -12.67 -8.95 -2.78
N LEU A 110 -12.34 -8.97 -1.49
CA LEU A 110 -10.99 -8.59 -1.05
C LEU A 110 -9.96 -9.66 -1.42
N ASP A 111 -8.84 -9.25 -1.99
CA ASP A 111 -7.70 -10.12 -2.20
C ASP A 111 -7.18 -10.68 -0.85
N PRO A 112 -6.80 -11.98 -0.76
CA PRO A 112 -6.35 -12.59 0.48
C PRO A 112 -5.20 -11.83 1.18
N LYS A 113 -4.25 -11.26 0.43
CA LYS A 113 -3.15 -10.46 1.02
C LYS A 113 -3.63 -9.13 1.56
N SER A 114 -4.74 -8.61 1.03
CA SER A 114 -5.40 -7.41 1.55
C SER A 114 -6.13 -7.72 2.86
N ILE A 115 -6.80 -8.87 2.96
CA ILE A 115 -7.45 -9.34 4.19
C ILE A 115 -6.45 -9.54 5.32
N GLU A 116 -5.34 -10.24 5.05
CA GLU A 116 -4.27 -10.48 6.02
C GLU A 116 -3.72 -9.16 6.58
N ARG A 117 -3.52 -8.18 5.70
CA ARG A 117 -3.03 -6.84 6.06
C ARG A 117 -4.02 -6.06 6.91
N ILE A 118 -5.31 -6.06 6.55
CA ILE A 118 -6.34 -5.42 7.37
C ILE A 118 -6.35 -6.07 8.76
N SER A 119 -6.36 -7.40 8.81
CA SER A 119 -6.38 -8.18 10.06
C SER A 119 -5.17 -7.91 10.96
N THR A 120 -3.99 -7.69 10.35
CA THR A 120 -2.73 -7.42 11.07
C THR A 120 -2.70 -6.00 11.63
N HIS A 121 -3.09 -5.00 10.85
CA HIS A 121 -3.00 -3.59 11.25
C HIS A 121 -4.20 -3.09 12.05
N TYR A 122 -5.34 -3.72 11.83
CA TYR A 122 -6.60 -3.40 12.47
C TYR A 122 -7.21 -4.70 13.02
N PRO A 123 -6.59 -5.33 14.05
CA PRO A 123 -7.09 -6.57 14.63
C PRO A 123 -8.47 -6.41 15.27
N ASN A 124 -8.83 -5.17 15.62
CA ASN A 124 -10.15 -4.77 16.09
C ASN A 124 -10.99 -4.09 15.00
N ALA A 125 -10.69 -4.28 13.71
CA ALA A 125 -11.57 -3.89 12.61
C ALA A 125 -12.87 -4.71 12.69
N LYS A 126 -13.71 -4.30 13.61
CA LYS A 126 -15.11 -4.65 13.82
C LYS A 126 -15.79 -3.34 14.15
N LEU A 127 -16.10 -2.53 13.14
CA LEU A 127 -16.72 -1.23 13.38
C LEU A 127 -17.95 -1.09 12.48
N GLY A 128 -19.12 -1.32 13.09
CA GLY A 128 -20.44 -1.33 12.46
C GLY A 128 -21.29 -2.59 12.73
N GLY A 129 -20.77 -3.59 13.45
CA GLY A 129 -21.47 -4.86 13.71
C GLY A 129 -21.26 -5.94 12.64
N PHE A 130 -20.58 -5.61 11.54
CA PHE A 130 -20.24 -6.55 10.47
C PHE A 130 -18.75 -6.95 10.55
N LYS A 131 -18.48 -8.24 10.46
CA LYS A 131 -17.15 -8.83 10.26
C LYS A 131 -16.65 -8.41 8.87
N ILE A 132 -15.32 -8.30 8.65
CA ILE A 132 -14.73 -8.13 7.30
C ILE A 132 -15.51 -9.00 6.32
N MET A 133 -16.13 -8.36 5.33
CA MET A 133 -16.90 -9.07 4.33
C MET A 133 -15.93 -9.46 3.25
N GLU A 134 -15.67 -10.76 3.14
CA GLU A 134 -14.77 -11.28 2.10
C GLU A 134 -15.37 -10.99 0.72
N ASN A 135 -16.70 -11.06 0.60
CA ASN A 135 -17.46 -10.85 -0.64
C ASN A 135 -18.65 -9.90 -0.43
N LEU A 136 -18.92 -9.06 -1.42
CA LEU A 136 -20.10 -8.20 -1.54
C LEU A 136 -20.73 -8.45 -2.91
N HIS A 137 -22.00 -8.85 -2.93
CA HIS A 137 -22.78 -9.02 -4.16
C HIS A 137 -23.76 -7.86 -4.31
N VAL A 138 -23.79 -7.25 -5.49
CA VAL A 138 -24.69 -6.15 -5.84
C VAL A 138 -25.37 -6.51 -7.16
N SER A 139 -26.70 -6.47 -7.21
CA SER A 139 -27.43 -6.68 -8.47
C SER A 139 -27.22 -5.49 -9.40
N ALA A 140 -27.31 -5.74 -10.71
CA ALA A 140 -27.15 -4.70 -11.74
C ALA A 140 -28.15 -3.54 -11.54
N GLU A 141 -29.39 -3.83 -11.15
CA GLU A 141 -30.42 -2.82 -10.88
C GLU A 141 -30.02 -1.89 -9.73
N VAL A 142 -29.54 -2.44 -8.61
CA VAL A 142 -29.12 -1.65 -7.45
C VAL A 142 -27.87 -0.83 -7.79
N LEU A 143 -26.94 -1.41 -8.53
CA LEU A 143 -25.74 -0.72 -8.98
C LEU A 143 -26.11 0.48 -9.86
N GLN A 144 -26.97 0.27 -10.85
CA GLN A 144 -27.41 1.31 -11.78
C GLN A 144 -28.20 2.42 -11.08
N ASP A 145 -29.13 2.07 -10.19
CA ASP A 145 -29.92 3.05 -9.43
C ASP A 145 -29.02 3.91 -8.52
N PHE A 146 -28.11 3.26 -7.80
CA PHE A 146 -27.14 3.96 -6.94
C PHE A 146 -26.26 4.91 -7.76
N GLU A 147 -25.68 4.42 -8.87
CA GLU A 147 -24.76 5.22 -9.67
C GLU A 147 -25.45 6.40 -10.36
N SER A 148 -26.74 6.25 -10.71
CA SER A 148 -27.55 7.34 -11.26
C SER A 148 -27.79 8.47 -10.25
N CYS A 149 -27.89 8.14 -8.96
CA CYS A 149 -28.18 9.11 -7.90
C CYS A 149 -26.92 9.68 -7.22
N HIS A 150 -25.86 8.88 -7.11
CA HIS A 150 -24.72 9.16 -6.23
C HIS A 150 -23.36 9.11 -6.94
N GLY A 151 -23.32 8.70 -8.21
CA GLY A 151 -22.10 8.42 -8.94
C GLY A 151 -21.48 7.06 -8.57
N PRO A 152 -20.22 6.81 -8.98
CA PRO A 152 -19.63 5.47 -8.92
C PRO A 152 -19.63 4.85 -7.53
N ILE A 153 -20.02 3.58 -7.43
CA ILE A 153 -20.22 2.90 -6.13
C ILE A 153 -18.91 2.61 -5.36
N TRP A 154 -17.75 2.84 -5.97
CA TRP A 154 -16.45 2.34 -5.52
C TRP A 154 -16.14 2.64 -4.07
N ASN A 155 -16.41 3.86 -3.60
CA ASN A 155 -16.10 4.24 -2.22
C ASN A 155 -16.94 3.45 -1.21
N GLN A 156 -18.21 3.17 -1.55
CA GLN A 156 -19.13 2.43 -0.70
C GLN A 156 -18.72 0.96 -0.65
N VAL A 157 -18.41 0.36 -1.80
CA VAL A 157 -17.89 -1.02 -1.88
C VAL A 157 -16.67 -1.19 -0.97
N VAL A 158 -15.72 -0.27 -1.03
CA VAL A 158 -14.48 -0.34 -0.24
C VAL A 158 -14.79 -0.28 1.25
N ILE A 159 -15.66 0.64 1.68
CA ILE A 159 -16.05 0.77 3.08
C ILE A 159 -16.80 -0.48 3.57
N PHE A 160 -17.72 -1.02 2.77
CA PHE A 160 -18.49 -2.22 3.13
C PHE A 160 -17.61 -3.46 3.26
N LEU A 161 -16.67 -3.67 2.33
CA LEU A 161 -15.78 -4.82 2.38
C LEU A 161 -14.78 -4.76 3.54
N THR A 162 -14.19 -3.58 3.77
CA THR A 162 -13.06 -3.42 4.70
C THR A 162 -13.49 -3.07 6.12
N GLY A 163 -14.63 -2.40 6.29
CA GLY A 163 -15.04 -1.80 7.56
C GLY A 163 -14.13 -0.65 8.02
N LEU A 164 -13.26 -0.14 7.15
CA LEU A 164 -12.29 0.91 7.46
C LEU A 164 -12.78 2.28 7.01
N SER A 165 -12.39 3.31 7.77
CA SER A 165 -12.54 4.71 7.36
C SER A 165 -11.64 5.05 6.16
N ARG A 166 -11.94 6.16 5.48
CA ARG A 166 -11.13 6.62 4.33
C ARG A 166 -9.70 6.91 4.75
N GLU A 167 -9.50 7.41 5.95
CA GLU A 167 -8.20 7.74 6.55
C GLU A 167 -7.39 6.47 6.82
N GLU A 168 -8.03 5.40 7.30
CA GLU A 168 -7.40 4.10 7.50
C GLU A 168 -7.07 3.42 6.16
N ILE A 169 -7.97 3.50 5.18
CA ILE A 169 -7.70 3.02 3.81
C ILE A 169 -6.51 3.78 3.21
N LYS A 170 -6.44 5.11 3.40
CA LYS A 170 -5.28 5.91 2.99
C LYS A 170 -3.98 5.45 3.66
N ARG A 171 -4.00 5.20 4.98
CA ARG A 171 -2.85 4.66 5.72
C ARG A 171 -2.42 3.27 5.24
N LEU A 172 -3.32 2.49 4.64
CA LEU A 172 -2.97 1.21 4.04
C LEU A 172 -2.40 1.33 2.62
N GLY A 173 -2.62 2.43 1.92
CA GLY A 173 -2.17 2.62 0.52
C GLY A 173 -3.24 2.99 -0.45
N GLY A 174 -4.41 3.35 0.06
CA GLY A 174 -5.57 3.53 -0.76
C GLY A 174 -6.11 2.18 -1.21
N VAL A 175 -6.75 2.19 -2.37
CA VAL A 175 -7.42 1.02 -2.90
C VAL A 175 -7.33 0.98 -4.41
N ARG A 176 -7.27 -0.23 -4.95
CA ARG A 176 -7.48 -0.52 -6.36
C ARG A 176 -8.56 -1.59 -6.51
N ILE A 177 -9.42 -1.39 -7.49
CA ILE A 177 -10.40 -2.38 -7.93
C ILE A 177 -9.93 -2.87 -9.28
N ILE A 178 -9.79 -4.18 -9.41
CA ILE A 178 -9.38 -4.86 -10.64
C ILE A 178 -10.48 -5.81 -11.07
N ASP A 179 -10.57 -6.12 -12.37
CA ASP A 179 -11.39 -7.22 -12.84
C ASP A 179 -10.67 -8.57 -12.71
N ASP A 180 -11.35 -9.66 -13.10
CA ASP A 180 -10.78 -11.02 -13.11
C ASP A 180 -9.59 -11.19 -14.07
N ALA A 181 -9.45 -10.31 -15.07
CA ALA A 181 -8.31 -10.26 -15.97
C ALA A 181 -7.14 -9.41 -15.42
N GLY A 182 -7.29 -8.82 -14.23
CA GLY A 182 -6.30 -7.96 -13.60
C GLY A 182 -6.28 -6.52 -14.12
N ARG A 183 -7.25 -6.12 -14.97
CA ARG A 183 -7.37 -4.75 -15.47
C ARG A 183 -7.89 -3.85 -14.35
N VAL A 184 -7.26 -2.69 -14.18
CA VAL A 184 -7.65 -1.72 -13.15
C VAL A 184 -8.91 -0.98 -13.58
N LEU A 185 -10.01 -1.18 -12.84
CA LEU A 185 -11.29 -0.50 -13.03
C LEU A 185 -11.36 0.81 -12.25
N TYR A 186 -10.80 0.81 -11.04
CA TYR A 186 -10.75 1.98 -10.17
C TYR A 186 -9.45 2.01 -9.38
N LYS A 187 -8.95 3.21 -9.14
CA LYS A 187 -7.74 3.41 -8.36
C LYS A 187 -7.87 4.71 -7.58
N SER A 188 -7.90 4.60 -6.26
CA SER A 188 -7.75 5.74 -5.35
C SER A 188 -6.50 5.49 -4.52
N LEU A 189 -5.35 5.75 -5.13
CA LEU A 189 -4.09 5.85 -4.39
C LEU A 189 -3.94 7.26 -3.85
N GLN A 190 -3.10 7.43 -2.83
CA GLN A 190 -2.55 8.76 -2.61
C GLN A 190 -1.80 9.21 -3.88
N PRO A 191 -2.08 10.40 -4.42
CA PRO A 191 -1.12 11.10 -5.24
C PRO A 191 -0.01 11.61 -4.32
N ASP A 192 1.21 11.24 -4.69
CA ASP A 192 2.40 12.08 -4.78
C ASP A 192 2.49 13.24 -3.76
N SER A 193 3.45 13.14 -2.85
CA SER A 193 4.02 14.29 -2.13
C SER A 193 4.97 15.05 -3.06
N SER A 194 4.56 15.29 -4.30
CA SER A 194 5.16 16.34 -5.12
C SER A 194 4.63 17.67 -4.60
N LEU A 195 5.41 18.26 -3.68
CA LEU A 195 5.44 19.70 -3.52
C LEU A 195 5.63 20.34 -4.90
N PRO A 196 4.73 21.23 -5.37
CA PRO A 196 5.19 22.42 -6.04
C PRO A 196 5.60 23.41 -4.94
N ALA A 197 6.88 23.76 -4.94
CA ALA A 197 7.30 25.04 -4.40
C ALA A 197 6.88 26.10 -5.41
N GLU A 198 5.89 26.92 -5.09
CA GLU A 198 5.62 28.22 -5.74
C GLU A 198 5.07 29.14 -4.63
N GLU A 199 5.96 29.97 -4.07
CA GLU A 199 6.17 31.41 -4.35
C GLU A 199 5.20 32.33 -3.59
#